data_AF-A0A4S5ERP6-F1
#
_entry.id   AF-A0A4S5ERP6-F1
#
_cell.length_a   1.000
_cell.length_b   1.000
_cell.length_c   1.000
_cell.angle_alpha   90.00
_cell.angle_beta   90.00
_cell.angle_gamma   90.00
#
_symmetry.space_group_name_H-M   'P 1'
#
loop_
_entity.id
_entity.type
_entity.pdbx_description
1 polymer ?
#
loop_
_entity_poly.entity_id
_entity_poly.type
_entity_poly.pdbx_seq_one_letter_code
_entity_poly.pdbx_strand_id
1 'polypeptide(L)' 'MVAKPAIQRDRVSYYVSKPVIDAVERLTHEVALELGGKVSKADIVDGLLVLGIRHRAQLVRELRKAREQGN' A
#
# COMPACT_ATOMS: atom_id res chain seq x y z
N MET A 1 -5.90 -16.36 23.22
CA MET A 1 -5.12 -16.02 22.01
C MET A 1 -6.09 -16.03 20.84
N VAL A 2 -6.38 -14.87 20.22
CA VAL A 2 -7.25 -14.82 19.04
C VAL A 2 -6.37 -15.13 17.82
N ALA A 3 -6.59 -16.29 17.21
CA ALA A 3 -5.91 -16.66 15.97
C ALA A 3 -6.28 -15.63 14.89
N LYS A 4 -5.29 -14.88 14.40
CA LYS A 4 -5.49 -14.00 13.24
C LYS A 4 -5.89 -14.90 12.05
N PRO A 5 -7.01 -14.64 11.36
CA PRO A 5 -7.36 -15.40 10.18
C PRO A 5 -6.25 -15.23 9.15
N ALA A 6 -5.70 -16.36 8.69
CA ALA A 6 -4.74 -16.38 7.60
C ALA A 6 -5.49 -16.01 6.31
N ILE A 7 -5.33 -14.78 5.86
CA ILE A 7 -5.87 -14.33 4.57
C ILE A 7 -5.15 -15.15 3.49
N GLN A 8 -5.91 -15.97 2.77
CA GLN A 8 -5.40 -16.69 1.61
C GLN A 8 -5.12 -15.65 0.52
N ARG A 9 -3.84 -15.44 0.22
CA ARG A 9 -3.38 -14.44 -0.75
C ARG A 9 -3.02 -15.11 -2.06
N ASP A 10 -3.65 -14.68 -3.15
CA ASP A 10 -3.16 -14.99 -4.49
C ASP A 10 -1.76 -14.40 -4.64
N ARG A 11 -0.79 -15.23 -5.07
CA ARG A 11 0.58 -14.77 -5.27
C ARG A 11 0.65 -13.90 -6.52
N VAL A 12 0.77 -12.59 -6.34
CA VAL A 12 1.00 -11.62 -7.42
C VAL A 12 2.45 -11.14 -7.37
N SER A 13 3.12 -11.18 -8.52
CA SER A 13 4.50 -10.67 -8.68
C SER A 13 4.48 -9.35 -9.42
N TYR A 14 5.19 -8.35 -8.89
CA TYR A 14 5.32 -7.03 -9.51
C TYR A 14 6.77 -6.77 -9.92
N TYR A 15 6.97 -6.19 -11.09
CA TYR A 15 8.25 -5.64 -11.51
C TYR A 15 8.25 -4.14 -11.27
N VAL A 16 9.14 -3.69 -10.40
CA VAL A 16 9.31 -2.27 -10.04
C VAL A 16 10.79 -1.90 -10.09
N SER A 17 11.08 -0.60 -10.15
CA SER A 17 12.46 -0.12 -10.22
C SER A 17 13.20 -0.37 -8.89
N LYS A 18 14.53 -0.54 -8.96
CA LYS A 18 15.38 -0.74 -7.77
C LYS A 18 15.15 0.30 -6.67
N PRO A 19 15.03 1.61 -6.94
CA PRO A 19 14.74 2.60 -5.91
C PRO A 19 13.45 2.33 -5.14
N VAL A 20 12.41 1.83 -5.81
CA VAL A 20 11.13 1.46 -5.17
C VAL A 20 11.30 0.24 -4.29
N ILE A 21 12.06 -0.77 -4.75
CA ILE A 21 12.39 -1.95 -3.94
C ILE A 21 13.10 -1.52 -2.65
N ASP A 22 14.17 -0.74 -2.79
CA ASP A 22 14.97 -0.28 -1.65
C ASP A 22 14.12 0.55 -0.66
N ALA A 23 13.14 1.34 -1.16
CA ALA A 23 12.21 2.09 -0.31
C ALA A 23 11.22 1.18 0.44
N VAL A 24 10.66 0.17 -0.23
CA VAL A 24 9.77 -0.82 0.40
C VAL A 24 10.51 -1.62 1.47
N GLU A 25 11.78 -1.97 1.23
CA GLU A 25 12.61 -2.67 2.21
C GLU A 25 12.84 -1.85 3.47
N ARG A 26 13.21 -0.57 3.33
CA ARG A 26 13.37 0.34 4.46
C ARG A 26 12.07 0.49 5.24
N LEU A 27 10.96 0.74 4.55
CA LEU A 27 9.64 0.87 5.19
C LEU A 27 9.23 -0.42 5.92
N THR A 28 9.53 -1.59 5.36
CA THR A 28 9.26 -2.88 6.02
C THR A 28 10.01 -2.98 7.34
N HIS A 29 11.26 -2.54 7.38
CA HIS A 29 12.07 -2.54 8.60
C HIS A 29 11.52 -1.53 9.64
N GLU A 30 11.22 -0.30 9.22
CA GLU A 30 10.67 0.75 10.08
C GLU A 30 9.36 0.31 10.74
N VAL A 31 8.43 -0.24 9.97
CA VAL A 31 7.14 -0.71 10.49
C VAL A 31 7.30 -1.94 11.39
N ALA A 32 8.24 -2.84 11.09
CA ALA A 32 8.53 -3.98 11.96
C ALA A 32 9.06 -3.54 13.33
N LEU A 33 9.91 -2.50 13.36
CA LEU A 33 10.38 -1.89 14.61
C LEU A 33 9.24 -1.23 15.39
N GLU A 34 8.40 -0.44 14.72
CA GLU A 34 7.28 0.27 15.34
C GLU A 34 6.23 -0.68 15.92
N LEU A 35 5.92 -1.76 15.22
CA LEU A 35 4.95 -2.77 15.66
C LEU A 35 5.55 -3.81 16.63
N GLY A 36 6.85 -3.78 16.89
CA GLY A 36 7.54 -4.75 17.74
C GLY A 36 7.41 -6.20 17.25
N GLY A 37 7.31 -6.40 15.92
CA GLY A 37 6.93 -7.70 15.35
C GLY A 37 7.41 -7.91 13.92
N LYS A 38 7.30 -9.15 13.44
CA LYS A 38 7.64 -9.49 12.05
C LYS A 38 6.57 -8.96 11.10
N VAL A 39 7.01 -8.19 10.11
CA VAL A 39 6.18 -7.68 9.00
C VAL A 39 6.81 -8.15 7.69
N SER A 40 6.00 -8.67 6.77
CA SER A 40 6.51 -9.11 5.47
C SER A 40 6.50 -7.96 4.45
N LYS A 41 7.39 -8.01 3.46
CA LYS A 41 7.36 -7.06 2.33
C LYS A 41 6.01 -7.09 1.61
N ALA A 42 5.36 -8.26 1.53
CA ALA A 42 4.04 -8.40 0.92
C ALA A 42 2.97 -7.61 1.68
N ASP A 43 2.98 -7.61 3.01
CA ASP A 43 2.04 -6.82 3.82
C ASP A 43 2.17 -5.31 3.54
N ILE A 44 3.40 -4.84 3.40
CA ILE A 44 3.71 -3.44 3.12
C ILE A 44 3.27 -3.08 1.70
N VAL A 45 3.59 -3.92 0.72
CA VAL A 45 3.16 -3.71 -0.68
C VAL A 45 1.64 -3.69 -0.79
N ASP A 46 0.94 -4.64 -0.16
CA ASP A 46 -0.53 -4.67 -0.13
C ASP A 46 -1.09 -3.36 0.45
N GLY A 47 -0.53 -2.91 1.58
CA GLY A 47 -0.92 -1.65 2.21
C GLY A 47 -0.72 -0.44 1.28
N LEU A 48 0.43 -0.35 0.63
CA LEU A 48 0.75 0.73 -0.32
C LEU A 48 -0.17 0.70 -1.54
N LEU A 49 -0.50 -0.47 -2.07
CA LEU A 49 -1.44 -0.61 -3.19
C LEU A 49 -2.84 -0.11 -2.80
N VAL A 50 -3.33 -0.50 -1.63
CA VAL A 50 -4.63 -0.03 -1.12
C VAL A 50 -4.64 1.49 -0.93
N LEU A 51 -3.58 2.05 -0.34
CA LEU A 51 -3.42 3.50 -0.16
C LEU A 51 -3.40 4.24 -1.50
N GLY A 52 -2.62 3.75 -2.47
CA GLY A 52 -2.53 4.32 -3.82
C GLY A 52 -3.88 4.31 -4.56
N ILE A 53 -4.64 3.22 -4.47
CA ILE A 53 -5.99 3.12 -5.06
C ILE A 53 -6.93 4.14 -4.42
N ARG A 54 -6.92 4.27 -3.09
CA ARG A 54 -7.76 5.25 -2.37
C ARG A 54 -7.43 6.68 -2.74
N HIS A 55 -6.13 7.01 -2.77
CA HIS A 55 -5.66 8.35 -3.13
C HIS A 55 -6.01 8.70 -4.58
N ARG A 56 -5.82 7.76 -5.52
CA ARG A 56 -6.24 7.94 -6.91
C ARG A 56 -7.74 8.17 -7.03
N ALA A 57 -8.57 7.42 -6.31
CA ALA A 57 -10.01 7.60 -6.33
C ALA A 57 -10.42 8.99 -5.78
N GLN A 58 -9.70 9.50 -4.79
CA GLN A 58 -9.91 10.86 -4.28
C GLN A 58 -9.54 11.92 -5.32
N LEU A 59 -8.36 11.84 -5.93
CA LEU A 59 -7.93 12.77 -6.97
C LEU A 59 -8.93 12.82 -8.14
N VAL A 60 -9.43 11.67 -8.57
CA VAL A 60 -10.46 11.61 -9.63
C VAL A 60 -11.75 12.33 -9.21
N ARG A 61 -12.18 12.20 -7.95
CA ARG A 61 -13.36 12.93 -7.46
C ARG A 61 -13.13 14.44 -7.42
N GLU A 62 -11.95 14.87 -6.99
CA GLU A 62 -11.58 16.29 -6.94
C GLU A 62 -11.52 16.90 -8.34
N LEU A 63 -10.90 16.21 -9.30
CA LEU A 63 -10.86 16.63 -10.69
C LEU A 63 -12.25 16.74 -11.34
N ARG A 64 -13.16 15.81 -11.03
CA ARG A 64 -14.55 15.88 -11.51
C ARG A 64 -15.26 17.12 -10.97
N LYS A 65 -15.17 17.38 -9.67
CA LYS A 65 -15.74 18.59 -9.05
C LYS A 65 -15.17 19.87 -9.65
N ALA A 66 -13.85 19.94 -9.82
CA ALA A 66 -13.20 21.10 -10.41
C ALA A 66 -13.67 21.37 -11.85
N ARG A 67 -13.93 20.30 -12.63
CA ARG A 67 -14.49 20.42 -13.98
C ARG A 67 -15.94 20.88 -13.98
N GLU A 68 -16.74 20.44 -13.03
CA GLU A 68 -18.14 20.85 -12.87
C GLU A 68 -18.28 22.31 -12.37
N GLN A 69 -17.28 22.83 -11.65
CA GLN A 69 -17.27 24.21 -11.14
C GLN A 69 -16.62 25.23 -12.10
N GLY A 70 -15.80 24.76 -13.04
CA GLY A 70 -15.20 25.57 -14.11
C GLY A 70 -16.05 25.69 -15.37
N ASN A 71 -17.32 25.29 -15.29
CA ASN A 71 -18.33 25.29 -16.34
C ASN A 71 -19.59 25.99 -15.80
#